data_AF-A0A944TGT0-F1
#
_entry.id   AF-A0A944TGT0-F1
#
_cell.length_a   1.000
_cell.length_b   1.000
_cell.length_c   1.000
_cell.angle_alpha   90.00
_cell.angle_beta   90.00
_cell.angle_gamma   90.00
#
_symmetry.space_group_name_H-M   'P 1'
#
loop_
_entity.id
_entity.type
_entity.pdbx_description
1 polymer ?
#
loop_
_entity_poly.entity_id
_entity_poly.type
_entity_poly.pdbx_seq_one_letter_code
_entity_poly.pdbx_strand_id
1 'polypeptide(L)' 'MTGVIHIVASSTPAEYLIPALVSEFTQSHPGISVEVLVGDSAQVARTIGDRQADLGLSGMPSSAIRY' A
#
# COMPACT_ATOMS: atom_id res chain seq x y z
N MET A 1 1.43 8.90 -18.68
CA MET A 1 2.33 8.99 -17.51
C MET A 1 2.91 7.61 -17.27
N THR A 2 4.19 7.53 -16.92
CA THR A 2 4.86 6.28 -16.56
C THR A 2 5.43 6.40 -15.15
N GLY A 3 5.40 5.32 -14.37
CA GLY A 3 5.88 5.34 -13.00
C GLY A 3 5.55 4.07 -12.22
N VAL A 4 6.02 4.02 -10.98
CA VAL A 4 5.73 2.93 -10.03
C VAL A 4 5.09 3.54 -8.79
N ILE A 5 4.01 2.93 -8.31
CA ILE A 5 3.41 3.23 -7.01
C ILE A 5 3.76 2.08 -6.07
N HIS A 6 4.38 2.38 -4.94
CA HIS A 6 4.69 1.43 -3.89
C HIS A 6 3.63 1.48 -2.80
N ILE A 7 3.01 0.34 -2.54
CA ILE A 7 2.00 0.19 -1.50
C ILE A 7 2.53 -0.76 -0.42
N VAL A 8 2.34 -0.42 0.85
CA VAL A 8 2.53 -1.34 1.96
C VAL A 8 1.19 -1.63 2.61
N ALA A 9 0.86 -2.90 2.83
CA ALA A 9 -0.45 -3.31 3.35
C ALA A 9 -0.34 -4.39 4.42
N SER A 10 -1.24 -4.35 5.41
CA SER A 10 -1.46 -5.49 6.31
C SER A 10 -2.18 -6.64 5.59
N SER A 11 -2.13 -7.85 6.14
CA SER A 11 -2.67 -9.06 5.51
C SER A 11 -4.10 -8.91 4.97
N THR A 12 -5.05 -8.44 5.79
CA THR A 12 -6.46 -8.29 5.38
C THR A 12 -6.65 -7.33 4.19
N PRO A 13 -6.21 -6.06 4.22
CA PRO A 13 -6.32 -5.19 3.04
C PRO A 13 -5.50 -5.69 1.85
N ALA A 14 -4.36 -6.38 2.07
CA ALA A 14 -3.58 -6.98 0.98
C ALA A 14 -4.33 -8.08 0.24
N GLU A 15 -5.07 -8.93 0.96
CA GLU A 15 -5.83 -10.03 0.37
C GLU A 15 -7.13 -9.56 -0.28
N TYR A 16 -7.84 -8.62 0.34
CA TYR A 16 -9.22 -8.31 -0.05
C TYR A 16 -9.42 -6.97 -0.77
N LEU A 17 -8.52 -5.99 -0.61
CA LEU A 17 -8.69 -4.66 -1.21
C LEU A 17 -7.73 -4.44 -2.38
N ILE A 18 -6.44 -4.74 -2.18
CA ILE A 18 -5.38 -4.48 -3.16
C ILE A 18 -5.69 -5.08 -4.54
N PRO A 19 -6.11 -6.35 -4.70
CA PRO A 19 -6.25 -6.93 -6.04
C PRO A 19 -7.27 -6.19 -6.90
N ALA A 20 -8.41 -5.80 -6.31
CA ALA A 20 -9.46 -5.07 -7.02
C ALA A 20 -8.99 -3.64 -7.36
N LEU A 21 -8.40 -2.92 -6.40
CA LEU A 21 -7.94 -1.55 -6.59
C LEU A 21 -6.82 -1.45 -7.63
N VAL A 22 -5.84 -2.35 -7.58
CA VAL A 22 -4.73 -2.39 -8.55
C VAL A 22 -5.25 -2.73 -9.95
N SER A 23 -6.16 -3.69 -10.06
CA SER A 23 -6.75 -4.07 -11.35
C SER A 23 -7.48 -2.91 -12.02
N GLU A 24 -8.35 -2.22 -11.29
CA GLU A 24 -9.10 -1.06 -11.81
C GLU A 24 -8.16 0.10 -12.17
N PHE A 25 -7.19 0.40 -11.30
CA PHE A 25 -6.27 1.50 -11.49
C PHE A 25 -5.35 1.30 -12.69
N THR A 26 -4.75 0.12 -12.83
CA THR A 26 -3.81 -0.19 -13.93
C THR A 26 -4.51 -0.32 -15.28
N GLN A 27 -5.77 -0.77 -15.31
CA GLN A 27 -6.60 -0.71 -16.52
C GLN A 27 -6.79 0.72 -17.03
N SER A 28 -7.01 1.67 -16.12
CA SER A 28 -7.17 3.09 -16.45
C SER A 28 -5.84 3.81 -16.72
N HIS A 29 -4.73 3.27 -16.20
CA HIS A 29 -3.39 3.86 -16.27
C HIS A 29 -2.33 2.83 -16.68
N PRO A 30 -2.32 2.35 -17.94
CA PRO A 30 -1.49 1.23 -18.39
C PRO A 30 0.03 1.50 -18.34
N GLY A 31 0.44 2.76 -18.17
CA GLY A 31 1.85 3.13 -17.99
C GLY A 31 2.35 3.07 -16.54
N ILE A 32 1.46 2.80 -15.57
CA ILE A 32 1.80 2.76 -14.15
C ILE A 32 1.86 1.31 -13.67
N SER A 33 2.96 0.95 -13.02
CA SER A 33 3.08 -0.30 -12.28
C SER A 33 2.77 -0.08 -10.81
N VAL A 34 2.20 -1.08 -10.14
CA VAL A 34 1.96 -1.05 -8.70
C VAL A 34 2.71 -2.20 -8.05
N GLU A 35 3.54 -1.88 -7.07
CA GLU A 35 4.26 -2.86 -6.26
C GLU A 35 3.69 -2.87 -4.85
N VAL A 36 3.50 -4.07 -4.30
CA VAL A 36 2.82 -4.24 -3.01
C VAL A 36 3.69 -5.05 -2.07
N LEU A 37 4.03 -4.45 -0.93
CA LEU A 37 4.67 -5.10 0.20
C LEU A 37 3.63 -5.48 1.25
N VAL A 38 3.57 -6.75 1.63
CA VAL A 38 2.70 -7.22 2.70
C VAL A 38 3.49 -7.32 4.00
N GLY A 39 2.98 -6.72 5.07
CA GLY A 39 3.62 -6.73 6.40
C GLY A 39 2.58 -6.64 7.51
N ASP A 40 3.02 -6.50 8.76
CA ASP A 40 2.09 -6.16 9.85
C ASP A 40 1.78 -4.65 9.87
N SER A 41 0.83 -4.24 10.70
CA SER A 41 0.44 -2.82 10.85
C SER A 41 1.60 -1.92 11.29
N ALA A 42 2.57 -2.45 12.04
CA ALA A 42 3.74 -1.70 12.48
C ALA A 42 4.74 -1.48 11.35
N GLN A 43 4.91 -2.46 10.47
CA GLN A 43 5.68 -2.32 9.25
C GLN A 43 5.03 -1.30 8.31
N VAL A 44 3.70 -1.33 8.13
CA VAL A 44 2.98 -0.31 7.36
C VAL A 44 3.31 1.10 7.87
N ALA A 45 3.18 1.33 9.18
CA ALA A 45 3.45 2.64 9.76
C ALA A 45 4.91 3.07 9.61
N ARG A 46 5.88 2.17 9.86
CA ARG A 46 7.31 2.46 9.67
C ARG A 46 7.65 2.79 8.22
N THR A 47 7.24 1.96 7.27
CA THR A 47 7.54 2.16 5.84
C THR A 47 6.98 3.49 5.32
N ILE A 48 5.79 3.91 5.80
CA ILE A 48 5.23 5.21 5.45
C ILE A 48 5.97 6.36 6.14
N GLY A 49 6.29 6.23 7.43
CA GLY A 49 7.09 7.23 8.17
C GLY A 49 8.45 7.47 7.53
N ASP A 50 9.10 6.39 7.08
CA ASP A 50 10.40 6.42 6.41
C ASP A 50 10.31 6.84 4.93
N ARG A 51 9.11 7.11 4.40
CA ARG A 51 8.84 7.47 3.01
C ARG A 51 9.31 6.43 1.99
N GLN A 52 9.29 5.14 2.38
CA GLN A 52 9.65 4.01 1.53
C GLN A 52 8.47 3.44 0.75
N ALA A 53 7.25 3.91 1.04
CA ALA A 53 6.05 3.62 0.25
C ALA A 53 5.24 4.89 0.04
N ASP A 54 4.45 4.90 -1.02
CA ASP A 54 3.56 6.00 -1.38
C ASP A 54 2.23 5.92 -0.61
N LEU A 55 1.76 4.70 -0.31
CA LEU A 55 0.48 4.44 0.34
C LEU A 55 0.57 3.28 1.35
N GLY A 56 -0.13 3.42 2.48
CA GLY A 56 -0.18 2.44 3.55
C GLY A 56 -1.62 2.03 3.88
N LEU A 57 -1.91 0.72 3.89
CA LEU A 57 -3.22 0.19 4.31
C LEU A 57 -3.07 -0.72 5.51
N SER A 58 -3.74 -0.38 6.61
CA SER A 58 -3.77 -1.21 7.81
C SER A 58 -5.20 -1.32 8.35
N GLY A 59 -5.54 -2.49 8.90
CA GLY A 59 -6.76 -2.68 9.67
C GLY A 59 -6.72 -2.07 11.08
N MET A 60 -5.57 -1.53 11.51
CA MET A 60 -5.41 -0.87 12.80
C MET A 60 -5.18 0.63 12.64
N PRO A 61 -5.72 1.46 13.55
CA PRO A 61 -5.53 2.91 13.49
C PRO A 61 -4.05 3.28 13.67
N SER A 62 -3.61 4.25 12.90
CA SER A 62 -2.25 4.78 12.93
C SER A 62 -1.88 5.42 14.27
N SER A 63 -2.85 5.89 15.06
CA SER A 63 -2.59 6.50 16.39
C SER A 63 -1.99 5.52 17.40
N ALA A 64 -2.10 4.21 17.16
CA ALA A 64 -1.44 3.19 17.96
C ALA A 64 0.09 3.15 17.71
N ILE A 65 0.58 3.80 16.65
CA ILE A 65 1.97 3.75 16.22
C ILE A 65 2.48 5.19 16.05
N ARG A 66 3.34 5.63 16.97
CA ARG A 66 3.96 6.97 16.89
C ARG A 66 4.90 7.02 15.69
N TYR A 67 4.63 7.96 14.78
CA TYR A 67 5.52 8.35 13.69
C TYR A 67 6.67 9.23 14.19
#